data_AF-A0A6L6PID3-F1
#
_entry.id   AF-A0A6L6PID3-F1
#
_cell.length_a   1.000
_cell.length_b   1.000
_cell.length_c   1.000
_cell.angle_alpha   90.00
_cell.angle_beta   90.00
_cell.angle_gamma   90.00
#
_symmetry.space_group_name_H-M   'P 1'
#
loop_
_entity.id
_entity.type
_entity.pdbx_description
1 polymer ?
#
loop_
_entity_poly.entity_id
_entity_poly.type
_entity_poly.pdbx_seq_one_letter_code
_entity_poly.pdbx_strand_id
1 'polypeptide(L)'
;MNRYPVWKYIVIAVAILLGALFTVPNFFGQSPAVQVTSGKSTVKMSADMTAKVADVLAKAGIANQGLAFDGSGNYASVRVRFATPDIQFQAKSVLEKGLNADPEDPTYLVALNLQEDTPQWMQSLHALPMYLGLDLRGGVHFLMQVDSKAVLAKRIQGIQAAARAALRDKNVRHAGIELVGNTVEIKFRDDATRQKAKDVLSGQIADLNFVDAGEGSELKTVVSLKPAALKQTIDDGVKQNISTLSKRVNELGVAEPIIQQQGPDRIVVQLPGVQDVARARAVIGRTATLEVRMVDESITPGTELTAAIPFNSELFTVGKGVPVVLLKDVVLSGEYISSAVASFDQNQQPAVGIDLNGDGGRRMRDATRDRVGKKMAIVLKEKGKPEVLSVATIQSELGSRFQITGMGNAENSAELALLLRSGALSAPMEVIEERTIGPALGAENISKGIHSTLYGFAAIAIFMIAYYMIFGFFSVFALACNLLFLLAILSQMQVTLTLPGMAAIALALGMAIDSNVLINERIREELRGGATPQAAIAAGFDRAWATIIDSNVTTLIVGVALWVFGSGPIRGFAVVHTLGILTSMFSAVFVSRGVVNLWYGRKKKLQSIAIGTVWVPGQK
;
A
#
# COMPACT_ATOMS: atom_id res chain seq x y z
N MET A 1 54.11 -6.21 0.99
CA MET A 1 53.36 -6.82 -0.13
C MET A 1 51.91 -6.42 0.00
N ASN A 2 51.29 -5.85 -1.02
CA ASN A 2 49.86 -5.51 -1.01
C ASN A 2 49.04 -6.80 -1.21
N ARG A 3 49.05 -7.70 -0.22
CA ARG A 3 48.28 -8.95 -0.25
C ARG A 3 46.89 -8.66 0.27
N TYR A 4 45.92 -8.64 -0.63
CA TYR A 4 44.51 -8.63 -0.25
C TYR A 4 44.18 -9.96 0.45
N PRO A 5 43.65 -9.95 1.70
CA PRO A 5 43.32 -11.18 2.41
C PRO A 5 42.31 -12.06 1.65
N VAL A 6 42.46 -13.39 1.74
CA VAL A 6 41.58 -14.35 1.05
C VAL A 6 40.12 -14.17 1.45
N TRP A 7 39.84 -13.86 2.71
CA TRP A 7 38.47 -13.61 3.18
C TRP A 7 37.80 -12.44 2.44
N LYS A 8 38.55 -11.41 2.02
CA LYS A 8 38.00 -10.30 1.24
C LYS A 8 37.59 -10.75 -0.16
N TYR A 9 38.35 -11.64 -0.79
CA TYR A 9 37.97 -12.24 -2.07
C TYR A 9 36.72 -13.11 -1.95
N ILE A 10 36.60 -13.87 -0.86
CA ILE A 10 35.39 -14.66 -0.56
C ILE A 10 34.18 -13.73 -0.43
N VAL A 11 34.31 -12.62 0.32
CA VAL A 11 33.24 -11.62 0.46
C VAL A 11 32.82 -11.04 -0.90
N ILE A 12 33.78 -10.68 -1.77
CA ILE A 12 33.48 -10.18 -3.13
C ILE A 12 32.73 -11.24 -3.94
N ALA A 13 33.20 -12.49 -3.94
CA ALA A 13 32.59 -13.57 -4.70
C ALA A 13 31.15 -13.86 -4.22
N VAL A 14 30.94 -13.94 -2.91
CA VAL A 14 29.61 -14.13 -2.31
C VAL A 14 28.69 -12.97 -2.64
N ALA A 15 29.18 -11.72 -2.54
CA ALA A 15 28.39 -10.54 -2.89
C ALA A 15 27.95 -10.56 -4.36
N ILE A 16 28.85 -10.91 -5.30
CA ILE A 16 28.53 -11.01 -6.73
C ILE A 16 27.52 -12.14 -6.99
N LEU A 17 27.68 -13.31 -6.35
CA LEU A 17 26.75 -14.43 -6.50
C LEU A 17 25.36 -14.09 -5.99
N LEU A 18 25.25 -13.50 -4.79
CA LEU A 18 23.98 -13.04 -4.24
C LEU A 18 23.38 -11.94 -5.13
N GLY A 19 24.19 -10.97 -5.55
CA GLY A 19 23.73 -9.90 -6.41
C GLY A 19 23.20 -10.44 -7.76
N ALA A 20 23.87 -11.43 -8.36
CA ALA A 20 23.37 -12.09 -9.55
C ALA A 20 22.05 -12.83 -9.27
N LEU A 21 21.97 -13.61 -8.19
CA LEU A 21 20.76 -14.35 -7.80
C LEU A 21 19.53 -13.45 -7.66
N PHE A 22 19.67 -12.30 -7.00
CA PHE A 22 18.58 -11.33 -6.80
C PHE A 22 18.33 -10.42 -8.00
N THR A 23 19.28 -10.32 -8.95
CA THR A 23 19.08 -9.51 -10.17
C THR A 23 18.39 -10.32 -11.28
N VAL A 24 18.65 -11.62 -11.39
CA VAL A 24 18.10 -12.51 -12.43
C VAL A 24 16.55 -12.50 -12.53
N PRO A 25 15.75 -12.44 -11.44
CA PRO A 25 14.29 -12.32 -11.53
C PRO A 25 13.80 -11.23 -12.51
N ASN A 26 14.52 -10.10 -12.58
CA ASN A 26 14.14 -8.95 -13.40
C ASN A 26 14.17 -9.23 -14.90
N PHE A 27 14.85 -10.29 -15.35
CA PHE A 27 14.97 -10.63 -16.77
C PHE A 27 13.90 -11.62 -17.27
N PHE A 28 13.10 -12.23 -16.38
CA PHE A 28 12.05 -13.16 -16.80
C PHE A 28 10.86 -12.46 -17.45
N GLY A 29 10.68 -11.15 -17.24
CA GLY A 29 9.59 -10.38 -17.83
C GLY A 29 8.22 -10.69 -17.21
N GLN A 30 7.17 -10.26 -17.91
CA GLN A 30 5.77 -10.44 -17.51
C GLN A 30 4.94 -10.92 -18.70
N SER A 31 4.06 -11.88 -18.45
CA SER A 31 3.10 -12.39 -19.42
C SER A 31 1.71 -11.74 -19.24
N PRO A 32 1.04 -11.34 -20.34
CA PRO A 32 -0.37 -10.93 -20.32
C PRO A 32 -1.25 -12.00 -19.69
N ALA A 33 -2.05 -11.64 -18.68
CA ALA A 33 -2.91 -12.57 -17.98
C ALA A 33 -4.33 -12.02 -17.76
N VAL A 34 -5.34 -12.85 -17.86
CA VAL A 34 -6.70 -12.50 -17.42
C VAL A 34 -6.95 -13.17 -16.08
N GLN A 35 -7.42 -12.39 -15.11
CA GLN A 35 -7.82 -12.87 -13.80
C GLN A 35 -9.33 -12.79 -13.67
N VAL A 36 -9.96 -13.92 -13.39
CA VAL A 36 -11.38 -14.01 -13.06
C VAL A 36 -11.49 -14.12 -11.54
N THR A 37 -12.20 -13.18 -10.92
CA THR A 37 -12.56 -13.17 -9.50
C THR A 37 -14.08 -13.18 -9.32
N SER A 38 -14.56 -13.38 -8.10
CA SER A 38 -15.97 -13.16 -7.80
C SER A 38 -16.33 -11.67 -7.80
N GLY A 39 -17.50 -11.32 -8.35
CA GLY A 39 -18.05 -9.97 -8.33
C GLY A 39 -18.97 -9.66 -7.17
N LYS A 40 -19.42 -10.70 -6.47
CA LYS A 40 -20.33 -10.60 -5.32
C LYS A 40 -19.72 -11.35 -4.16
N SER A 41 -19.73 -10.76 -2.97
CA SER A 41 -19.31 -11.42 -1.72
C SER A 41 -20.03 -12.76 -1.52
N THR A 42 -21.29 -12.85 -1.96
CA THR A 42 -22.11 -14.07 -1.84
C THR A 42 -21.75 -15.21 -2.80
N VAL A 43 -20.86 -15.00 -3.79
CA VAL A 43 -20.53 -15.99 -4.82
C VAL A 43 -19.10 -16.50 -4.64
N LYS A 44 -18.95 -17.79 -4.36
CA LYS A 44 -17.63 -18.41 -4.16
C LYS A 44 -17.00 -18.86 -5.47
N MET A 45 -15.68 -18.74 -5.58
CA MET A 45 -14.90 -19.36 -6.66
C MET A 45 -14.46 -20.78 -6.26
N SER A 46 -14.82 -21.78 -7.06
CA SER A 46 -14.39 -23.17 -6.87
C SER A 46 -13.37 -23.59 -7.94
N ALA A 47 -12.65 -24.69 -7.69
CA ALA A 47 -11.74 -25.29 -8.68
C ALA A 47 -12.44 -25.66 -10.01
N ASP A 48 -13.77 -25.87 -10.00
CA ASP A 48 -14.56 -26.11 -11.22
C ASP A 48 -14.64 -24.87 -12.13
N MET A 49 -14.43 -23.67 -11.58
CA MET A 49 -14.38 -22.44 -12.38
C MET A 49 -13.20 -22.47 -13.36
N THR A 50 -12.09 -23.13 -13.01
CA THR A 50 -10.95 -23.33 -13.92
C THR A 50 -11.39 -24.09 -15.18
N ALA A 51 -12.21 -25.13 -15.03
CA ALA A 51 -12.76 -25.89 -16.15
C ALA A 51 -13.77 -25.07 -16.97
N LYS A 52 -14.64 -24.29 -16.32
CA LYS A 52 -15.58 -23.38 -17.01
C LYS A 52 -14.85 -22.30 -17.82
N VAL A 53 -13.83 -21.67 -17.24
CA VAL A 53 -13.02 -20.65 -17.93
C VAL A 53 -12.31 -21.28 -19.13
N ALA A 54 -11.75 -22.49 -18.98
CA ALA A 54 -11.13 -23.21 -20.08
C ALA A 54 -12.13 -23.54 -21.20
N ASP A 55 -13.33 -24.00 -20.87
CA ASP A 55 -14.39 -24.32 -21.84
C ASP A 55 -14.87 -23.09 -22.62
N VAL A 56 -15.07 -21.96 -21.94
CA VAL A 56 -15.45 -20.68 -22.58
C VAL A 56 -14.37 -20.20 -23.56
N LEU A 57 -13.09 -20.30 -23.18
CA LEU A 57 -11.97 -19.93 -24.06
C LEU A 57 -11.83 -20.89 -25.25
N ALA A 58 -11.99 -22.20 -25.01
CA ALA A 58 -11.91 -23.22 -26.05
C ALA A 58 -13.02 -23.06 -27.10
N LYS A 59 -14.26 -22.79 -26.67
CA LYS A 59 -15.39 -22.52 -27.58
C LYS A 59 -15.18 -21.30 -28.47
N ALA A 60 -14.43 -20.31 -27.99
CA ALA A 60 -14.07 -19.12 -28.76
C ALA A 60 -12.78 -19.28 -29.59
N GLY A 61 -12.11 -20.44 -29.54
CA GLY A 61 -10.87 -20.70 -30.27
C GLY A 61 -9.66 -19.92 -29.74
N ILE A 62 -9.69 -19.47 -28.48
CA ILE A 62 -8.63 -18.65 -27.89
C ILE A 62 -7.59 -19.56 -27.22
N ALA A 63 -6.38 -19.59 -27.77
CA ALA A 63 -5.25 -20.31 -27.18
C ALA A 63 -4.77 -19.63 -25.89
N ASN A 64 -4.50 -20.42 -24.84
CA ASN A 64 -3.91 -19.97 -23.59
C ASN A 64 -2.61 -20.75 -23.30
N GLN A 65 -1.71 -20.13 -22.54
CA GLN A 65 -0.39 -20.69 -22.18
C GLN A 65 -0.38 -21.37 -20.80
N GLY A 66 -1.50 -21.31 -20.09
CA GLY A 66 -1.66 -21.94 -18.79
C GLY A 66 -2.85 -21.35 -18.03
N LEU A 67 -3.56 -22.22 -17.32
CA LEU A 67 -4.56 -21.85 -16.33
C LEU A 67 -4.08 -22.26 -14.95
N ALA A 68 -4.15 -21.32 -14.00
CA ALA A 68 -3.90 -21.58 -12.60
C ALA A 68 -5.08 -21.09 -11.77
N PHE A 69 -5.48 -21.90 -10.80
CA PHE A 69 -6.35 -21.46 -9.72
C PHE A 69 -5.45 -20.97 -8.58
N ASP A 70 -5.65 -19.73 -8.15
CA ASP A 70 -4.81 -19.09 -7.14
C ASP A 70 -5.70 -18.42 -6.07
N GLY A 71 -5.43 -18.71 -4.79
CA GLY A 71 -6.17 -18.24 -3.63
C GLY A 71 -7.13 -19.26 -2.99
N SER A 72 -7.74 -18.86 -1.87
CA SER A 72 -8.76 -19.61 -1.11
C SER A 72 -9.88 -18.65 -0.70
N GLY A 73 -11.14 -19.12 -0.63
CA GLY A 73 -12.30 -18.27 -0.31
C GLY A 73 -12.67 -17.27 -1.41
N ASN A 74 -13.15 -16.07 -1.06
CA ASN A 74 -13.56 -15.04 -2.05
C ASN A 74 -12.42 -14.37 -2.83
N TYR A 75 -11.17 -14.61 -2.41
CA TYR A 75 -9.96 -14.18 -3.13
C TYR A 75 -9.42 -15.24 -4.07
N ALA A 76 -10.05 -16.43 -4.08
CA ALA A 76 -9.77 -17.40 -5.12
C ALA A 76 -10.04 -16.75 -6.48
N SER A 77 -9.08 -16.95 -7.37
CA SER A 77 -9.09 -16.36 -8.69
C SER A 77 -8.58 -17.37 -9.69
N VAL A 78 -9.19 -17.40 -10.86
CA VAL A 78 -8.68 -18.17 -11.99
C VAL A 78 -7.84 -17.22 -12.82
N ARG A 79 -6.55 -17.53 -12.97
CA ARG A 79 -5.64 -16.77 -13.82
C ARG A 79 -5.32 -17.56 -15.08
N VAL A 80 -5.40 -16.87 -16.21
CA VAL A 80 -5.11 -17.45 -17.52
C VAL A 80 -4.03 -16.61 -18.19
N ARG A 81 -2.95 -17.25 -18.65
CA ARG A 81 -1.85 -16.57 -19.36
C ARG A 81 -2.04 -16.62 -20.87
N PHE A 82 -1.64 -15.56 -21.56
CA PHE A 82 -1.76 -15.40 -23.01
C PHE A 82 -0.45 -14.92 -23.62
N ALA A 83 -0.23 -15.28 -24.89
CA ALA A 83 0.98 -14.94 -25.62
C ALA A 83 1.11 -13.43 -25.92
N THR A 84 -0.02 -12.74 -26.14
CA THR A 84 -0.03 -11.32 -26.51
C THR A 84 -1.15 -10.54 -25.81
N PRO A 85 -0.99 -9.22 -25.63
CA PRO A 85 -2.05 -8.35 -25.10
C PRO A 85 -3.32 -8.39 -25.95
N ASP A 86 -3.21 -8.51 -27.28
CA ASP A 86 -4.39 -8.56 -28.16
C ASP A 86 -5.27 -9.78 -27.86
N ILE A 87 -4.64 -10.95 -27.68
CA ILE A 87 -5.34 -12.18 -27.29
C ILE A 87 -5.93 -12.03 -25.89
N GLN A 88 -5.22 -11.36 -24.98
CA GLN A 88 -5.69 -11.06 -23.63
C GLN A 88 -6.97 -10.19 -23.64
N PHE A 89 -7.03 -9.15 -24.49
CA PHE A 89 -8.23 -8.30 -24.63
C PHE A 89 -9.41 -9.07 -25.22
N GLN A 90 -9.16 -9.91 -26.24
CA GLN A 90 -10.19 -10.78 -26.81
C GLN A 90 -10.72 -11.78 -25.76
N ALA A 91 -9.81 -12.40 -25.00
CA ALA A 91 -10.13 -13.33 -23.93
C ALA A 91 -10.99 -12.66 -22.84
N LYS A 92 -10.68 -11.42 -22.45
CA LYS A 92 -11.52 -10.66 -21.50
C LYS A 92 -12.94 -10.54 -22.01
N SER A 93 -13.15 -10.06 -23.24
CA SER A 93 -14.49 -9.82 -23.78
C SER A 93 -15.31 -11.11 -23.89
N VAL A 94 -14.67 -12.21 -24.28
CA VAL A 94 -15.30 -13.54 -24.34
C VAL A 94 -15.65 -14.05 -22.96
N LEU A 95 -14.75 -13.92 -21.98
CA LEU A 95 -14.98 -14.36 -20.62
C LEU A 95 -16.06 -13.54 -19.93
N GLU A 96 -16.11 -12.22 -20.14
CA GLU A 96 -17.18 -11.37 -19.60
C GLU A 96 -18.54 -11.80 -20.14
N LYS A 97 -18.67 -12.02 -21.45
CA LYS A 97 -19.93 -12.48 -22.07
C LYS A 97 -20.30 -13.92 -21.70
N GLY A 98 -19.29 -14.79 -21.54
CA GLY A 98 -19.51 -16.21 -21.28
C GLY A 98 -19.79 -16.54 -19.81
N LEU A 99 -19.30 -15.72 -18.87
CA LEU A 99 -19.46 -15.94 -17.43
C LEU A 99 -20.58 -15.11 -16.81
N ASN A 100 -20.90 -13.93 -17.38
CA ASN A 100 -21.95 -13.06 -16.87
C ASN A 100 -23.17 -13.07 -17.79
N ALA A 101 -24.31 -13.51 -17.26
CA ALA A 101 -25.58 -13.51 -17.99
C ALA A 101 -26.18 -12.10 -18.14
N ASP A 102 -25.96 -11.23 -17.15
CA ASP A 102 -26.40 -9.83 -17.15
C ASP A 102 -25.19 -8.88 -17.11
N PRO A 103 -25.01 -8.00 -18.11
CA PRO A 103 -23.94 -6.99 -18.13
C PRO A 103 -24.07 -5.90 -17.04
N GLU A 104 -25.28 -5.59 -16.57
CA GLU A 104 -25.51 -4.53 -15.57
C GLU A 104 -25.35 -5.03 -14.12
N ASP A 105 -25.40 -6.35 -13.89
CA ASP A 105 -25.17 -7.00 -12.59
C ASP A 105 -24.22 -8.21 -12.69
N PRO A 106 -22.92 -7.98 -12.99
CA PRO A 106 -21.96 -9.06 -13.25
C PRO A 106 -21.71 -9.90 -11.99
N THR A 107 -21.83 -11.22 -12.16
CA THR A 107 -21.59 -12.20 -11.09
C THR A 107 -20.10 -12.47 -10.88
N TYR A 108 -19.33 -12.49 -11.97
CA TYR A 108 -17.89 -12.67 -11.99
C TYR A 108 -17.20 -11.43 -12.56
N LEU A 109 -16.06 -11.12 -11.98
CA LEU A 109 -15.23 -10.00 -12.39
C LEU A 109 -14.05 -10.49 -13.20
N VAL A 110 -13.94 -10.03 -14.43
CA VAL A 110 -12.82 -10.35 -15.33
C VAL A 110 -11.90 -9.14 -15.39
N ALA A 111 -10.65 -9.30 -14.97
CA ALA A 111 -9.64 -8.24 -14.92
C ALA A 111 -8.43 -8.60 -15.80
N LEU A 112 -7.88 -7.59 -16.45
CA LEU A 112 -6.60 -7.71 -17.15
C LEU A 112 -5.49 -7.46 -16.16
N ASN A 113 -4.52 -8.37 -16.11
CA ASN A 113 -3.35 -8.27 -15.25
C ASN A 113 -2.09 -8.71 -16.02
N LEU A 114 -0.93 -8.41 -15.43
CA LEU A 114 0.36 -8.89 -15.90
C LEU A 114 0.94 -9.80 -14.83
N GLN A 115 1.25 -11.04 -15.20
CA GLN A 115 1.81 -12.03 -14.27
C GLN A 115 3.32 -12.17 -14.51
N GLU A 116 4.08 -12.25 -13.42
CA GLU A 116 5.53 -12.44 -13.48
C GLU A 116 5.87 -13.88 -13.88
N ASP A 117 6.85 -14.02 -14.77
CA ASP A 117 7.32 -15.32 -15.27
C ASP A 117 8.49 -15.89 -14.45
N THR A 118 8.77 -15.30 -13.29
CA THR A 118 9.81 -15.73 -12.35
C THR A 118 9.56 -17.18 -11.88
N PRO A 119 10.55 -18.08 -11.93
CA PRO A 119 10.41 -19.46 -11.47
C PRO A 119 10.03 -19.59 -9.98
N GLN A 120 9.22 -20.59 -9.63
CA GLN A 120 8.72 -20.78 -8.25
C GLN A 120 9.84 -20.99 -7.20
N TRP A 121 10.93 -21.69 -7.55
CA TRP A 121 12.05 -21.89 -6.63
C TRP A 121 12.71 -20.57 -6.23
N MET A 122 12.76 -19.61 -7.16
CA MET A 122 13.33 -18.28 -6.93
C MET A 122 12.39 -17.41 -6.09
N GLN A 123 11.08 -17.51 -6.35
CA GLN A 123 10.05 -16.89 -5.50
C GLN A 123 10.11 -17.41 -4.06
N SER A 124 10.35 -18.71 -3.85
CA SER A 124 10.49 -19.29 -2.50
C SER A 124 11.69 -18.76 -1.70
N LEU A 125 12.73 -18.33 -2.41
CA LEU A 125 13.91 -17.68 -1.83
C LEU A 125 13.73 -16.16 -1.65
N HIS A 126 12.52 -15.63 -1.86
CA HIS A 126 12.21 -14.20 -1.88
C HIS A 126 13.04 -13.40 -2.90
N ALA A 127 13.55 -14.07 -3.95
CA ALA A 127 14.16 -13.42 -5.10
C ALA A 127 13.04 -13.04 -6.08
N LEU A 128 12.38 -11.92 -5.78
CA LEU A 128 11.28 -11.37 -6.57
C LEU A 128 11.82 -10.27 -7.50
N PRO A 129 11.24 -10.07 -8.69
CA PRO A 129 11.61 -8.93 -9.53
C PRO A 129 11.28 -7.61 -8.82
N MET A 130 11.89 -6.53 -9.28
CA MET A 130 11.60 -5.19 -8.78
C MET A 130 10.15 -4.79 -9.11
N TYR A 131 9.49 -4.16 -8.15
CA TYR A 131 8.18 -3.58 -8.40
C TYR A 131 8.28 -2.42 -9.38
N LEU A 132 7.41 -2.43 -10.39
CA LEU A 132 7.32 -1.38 -11.39
C LEU A 132 6.20 -0.41 -11.02
N GLY A 133 6.54 0.88 -10.97
CA GLY A 133 5.60 1.95 -10.72
C GLY A 133 4.64 2.19 -11.87
N LEU A 134 3.67 3.06 -11.63
CA LEU A 134 2.63 3.42 -12.58
C LEU A 134 3.16 3.82 -13.96
N ASP A 135 4.23 4.60 -14.01
CA ASP A 135 4.83 5.11 -15.26
C ASP A 135 5.49 4.02 -16.11
N LEU A 136 5.76 2.85 -15.51
CA LEU A 136 6.45 1.72 -16.14
C LEU A 136 5.49 0.54 -16.41
N ARG A 137 4.56 0.27 -15.50
CA ARG A 137 3.58 -0.82 -15.63
C ARG A 137 2.27 -0.37 -16.29
N GLY A 138 2.05 0.94 -16.43
CA GLY A 138 0.74 1.51 -16.68
C GLY A 138 -0.16 1.40 -15.44
N GLY A 139 -1.37 1.96 -15.52
CA GLY A 139 -2.34 1.90 -14.42
C GLY A 139 -3.15 3.19 -14.27
N VAL A 140 -3.62 3.43 -13.05
CA VAL A 140 -4.39 4.64 -12.69
C VAL A 140 -3.81 5.39 -11.49
N HIS A 141 -3.89 6.71 -11.55
CA HIS A 141 -3.55 7.65 -10.49
C HIS A 141 -4.78 8.46 -10.12
N PHE A 142 -5.18 8.39 -8.85
CA PHE A 142 -6.23 9.21 -8.28
C PHE A 142 -5.63 10.16 -7.23
N LEU A 143 -5.95 11.45 -7.34
CA LEU A 143 -5.82 12.37 -6.22
C LEU A 143 -7.21 12.55 -5.62
N MET A 144 -7.37 12.14 -4.38
CA MET A 144 -8.63 12.19 -3.66
C MET A 144 -8.56 13.25 -2.55
N GLN A 145 -9.63 14.01 -2.37
CA GLN A 145 -9.76 14.97 -1.27
C GLN A 145 -10.78 14.44 -0.27
N VAL A 146 -10.40 14.41 1.00
CA VAL A 146 -11.27 14.01 2.12
C VAL A 146 -12.13 15.21 2.52
N ASP A 147 -13.43 14.99 2.69
CA ASP A 147 -14.33 16.03 3.20
C ASP A 147 -14.05 16.31 4.68
N SER A 148 -13.18 17.29 4.93
CA SER A 148 -12.82 17.75 6.28
C SER A 148 -14.01 18.25 7.08
N LYS A 149 -15.04 18.83 6.42
CA LYS A 149 -16.24 19.30 7.11
C LYS A 149 -17.06 18.12 7.63
N ALA A 150 -17.19 17.06 6.85
CA ALA A 150 -17.85 15.84 7.29
C ALA A 150 -17.12 15.17 8.46
N VAL A 151 -15.78 15.10 8.44
CA VAL A 151 -14.98 14.57 9.57
C VAL A 151 -15.26 15.39 10.84
N LEU A 152 -15.21 16.72 10.74
CA LEU A 152 -15.41 17.61 11.88
C LEU A 152 -16.84 17.55 12.42
N ALA A 153 -17.85 17.62 11.54
CA ALA A 153 -19.25 17.53 11.93
C ALA A 153 -19.53 16.24 12.71
N LYS A 154 -18.97 15.12 12.23
CA LYS A 154 -19.07 13.81 12.89
C LYS A 154 -18.38 13.79 14.25
N ARG A 155 -17.18 14.37 14.37
CA ARG A 155 -16.48 14.50 15.66
C ARG A 155 -17.28 15.33 16.67
N ILE A 156 -17.88 16.44 16.22
CA ILE A 156 -18.67 17.33 17.07
C ILE A 156 -19.97 16.66 17.51
N GLN A 157 -20.62 15.88 16.63
CA GLN A 157 -21.77 15.05 17.00
C GLN A 157 -21.40 14.01 18.06
N GLY A 158 -20.22 13.39 17.95
CA GLY A 158 -19.67 12.51 18.98
C GLY A 158 -19.47 13.23 20.32
N ILE A 159 -18.91 14.45 20.30
CA ILE A 159 -18.74 15.29 21.49
C ILE A 159 -20.10 15.65 22.11
N GLN A 160 -21.12 15.97 21.30
CA GLN A 160 -22.47 16.25 21.78
C GLN A 160 -23.05 15.06 22.57
N ALA A 161 -22.90 13.85 22.02
CA ALA A 161 -23.35 12.62 22.67
C ALA A 161 -22.57 12.32 23.95
N ALA A 162 -21.24 12.45 23.90
CA ALA A 162 -20.36 12.26 25.05
C ALA A 162 -20.66 13.26 26.18
N ALA A 163 -20.85 14.54 25.83
CA ALA A 163 -21.23 15.58 26.80
C ALA A 163 -22.57 15.27 27.46
N ARG A 164 -23.57 14.83 26.68
CA ARG A 164 -24.88 14.42 27.21
C ARG A 164 -24.75 13.23 28.17
N ALA A 165 -23.93 12.24 27.83
CA ALA A 165 -23.69 11.07 28.68
C ALA A 165 -22.95 11.44 29.97
N ALA A 166 -21.90 12.26 29.88
CA ALA A 166 -21.09 12.71 31.01
C ALA A 166 -21.90 13.53 32.01
N LEU A 167 -22.72 14.48 31.52
CA LEU A 167 -23.57 15.29 32.38
C LEU A 167 -24.65 14.46 33.05
N ARG A 168 -25.21 13.47 32.35
CA ARG A 168 -26.18 12.53 32.94
C ARG A 168 -25.56 11.67 34.03
N ASP A 169 -24.38 11.10 33.78
CA ASP A 169 -23.66 10.24 34.73
C ASP A 169 -23.30 10.98 36.03
N LYS A 170 -22.92 12.26 35.92
CA LYS A 170 -22.62 13.13 37.08
C LYS A 170 -23.83 13.89 37.63
N ASN A 171 -25.05 13.56 37.19
CA ASN A 171 -26.30 14.21 37.60
C ASN A 171 -26.29 15.76 37.48
N VAL A 172 -25.63 16.29 36.46
CA VAL A 172 -25.63 17.72 36.15
C VAL A 172 -26.80 18.03 35.22
N ARG A 173 -27.74 18.86 35.70
CA ARG A 173 -28.94 19.23 34.94
C ARG A 173 -28.58 20.22 33.83
N HIS A 174 -29.14 20.03 32.64
CA HIS A 174 -29.02 20.93 31.50
C HIS A 174 -30.41 21.20 30.88
N ALA A 175 -30.61 22.41 30.33
CA ALA A 175 -31.86 22.80 29.68
C ALA A 175 -31.94 22.38 28.20
N GLY A 176 -30.81 21.97 27.61
CA GLY A 176 -30.73 21.48 26.24
C GLY A 176 -29.28 21.37 25.79
N ILE A 177 -29.01 20.44 24.86
CA ILE A 177 -27.71 20.30 24.20
C ILE A 177 -27.98 20.24 22.70
N GLU A 178 -27.64 21.32 22.01
CA GLU A 178 -27.88 21.51 20.58
C GLU A 178 -26.56 21.62 19.82
N LEU A 179 -26.57 21.17 18.58
CA LEU A 179 -25.45 21.32 17.66
C LEU A 179 -25.73 22.55 16.79
N VAL A 180 -24.84 23.53 16.81
CA VAL A 180 -24.98 24.78 16.05
C VAL A 180 -23.75 24.94 15.17
N GLY A 181 -23.87 24.53 13.89
CA GLY A 181 -22.74 24.52 12.96
C GLY A 181 -21.61 23.61 13.46
N ASN A 182 -20.46 24.19 13.79
CA ASN A 182 -19.27 23.48 14.28
C ASN A 182 -19.08 23.55 15.81
N THR A 183 -20.10 23.93 16.56
CA THR A 183 -20.04 24.01 18.02
C THR A 183 -21.21 23.27 18.67
N VAL A 184 -21.02 22.88 19.93
CA VAL A 184 -22.09 22.33 20.77
C VAL A 184 -22.51 23.41 21.74
N GLU A 185 -23.77 23.84 21.69
CA GLU A 185 -24.35 24.76 22.67
C GLU A 185 -25.06 23.98 23.77
N ILE A 186 -24.65 24.21 25.02
CA ILE A 186 -25.29 23.64 26.21
C ILE A 186 -25.99 24.77 26.96
N LYS A 187 -27.31 24.64 27.15
CA LYS A 187 -28.14 25.63 27.86
C LYS A 187 -28.26 25.25 29.33
N PHE A 188 -28.19 26.23 30.23
CA PHE A 188 -28.25 26.07 31.68
C PHE A 188 -29.27 27.05 32.29
N ARG A 189 -29.78 26.70 33.49
CA ARG A 189 -30.73 27.55 34.23
C ARG A 189 -30.07 28.48 35.24
N ASP A 190 -28.87 28.13 35.69
CA ASP A 190 -28.11 28.87 36.69
C ASP A 190 -26.60 28.74 36.43
N ASP A 191 -25.83 29.68 36.96
CA ASP A 191 -24.39 29.74 36.72
C ASP A 191 -23.61 28.63 37.46
N ALA A 192 -24.11 28.19 38.61
CA ALA A 192 -23.47 27.13 39.39
C ALA A 192 -23.51 25.78 38.66
N THR A 193 -24.64 25.42 38.03
CA THR A 193 -24.73 24.23 37.17
C THR A 193 -23.88 24.35 35.91
N ARG A 194 -23.78 25.55 35.32
CA ARG A 194 -22.90 25.83 34.17
C ARG A 194 -21.43 25.59 34.51
N GLN A 195 -20.96 26.11 35.65
CA GLN A 195 -19.58 25.93 36.08
C GLN A 195 -19.28 24.46 36.41
N LYS A 196 -20.19 23.78 37.12
CA LYS A 196 -20.06 22.35 37.42
C LYS A 196 -20.03 21.49 36.15
N ALA A 197 -20.79 21.85 35.12
CA ALA A 197 -20.75 21.18 33.83
C ALA A 197 -19.40 21.37 33.12
N LYS A 198 -18.84 22.59 33.14
CA LYS A 198 -17.49 22.86 32.61
C LYS A 198 -16.43 22.02 33.31
N ASP A 199 -16.46 21.93 34.64
CA ASP A 199 -15.48 21.14 35.39
C ASP A 199 -15.54 19.64 35.03
N VAL A 200 -16.76 19.09 34.91
CA VAL A 200 -16.97 17.70 34.49
C VAL A 200 -16.45 17.46 33.07
N LEU A 201 -16.79 18.33 32.13
CA LEU A 201 -16.44 18.15 30.71
C LEU A 201 -14.95 18.40 30.45
N SER A 202 -14.35 19.40 31.08
CA SER A 202 -12.92 19.69 30.96
C SER A 202 -12.05 18.60 31.60
N GLY A 203 -12.52 17.99 32.70
CA GLY A 203 -11.85 16.85 33.34
C GLY A 203 -11.89 15.55 32.54
N GLN A 204 -12.88 15.39 31.65
CA GLN A 204 -12.99 14.19 30.80
C GLN A 204 -12.47 14.38 29.38
N ILE A 205 -12.52 15.60 28.83
CA ILE A 205 -12.18 15.89 27.43
C ILE A 205 -11.28 17.13 27.36
N ALA A 206 -9.97 16.90 27.43
CA ALA A 206 -8.95 17.96 27.47
C ALA A 206 -8.89 18.82 26.19
N ASP A 207 -9.43 18.33 25.08
CA ASP A 207 -9.33 18.94 23.75
C ASP A 207 -10.37 20.03 23.47
N LEU A 208 -11.27 20.27 24.42
CA LEU A 208 -12.37 21.23 24.28
C LEU A 208 -11.98 22.64 24.74
N ASN A 209 -12.55 23.62 24.06
CA ASN A 209 -12.58 25.01 24.43
C ASN A 209 -14.01 25.41 24.78
N PHE A 210 -14.18 26.11 25.90
CA PHE A 210 -15.49 26.48 26.43
C PHE A 210 -15.61 28.01 26.49
N VAL A 211 -16.61 28.56 25.82
CA VAL A 211 -16.92 29.99 25.81
C VAL A 211 -18.32 30.16 26.37
N ASP A 212 -18.47 30.94 27.44
CA ASP A 212 -19.79 31.25 27.97
C ASP A 212 -20.43 32.38 27.19
N ALA A 213 -21.74 32.29 27.00
CA ALA A 213 -22.56 33.31 26.36
C ALA A 213 -23.96 33.37 26.99
N GLY A 214 -24.68 34.45 26.73
CA GLY A 214 -26.03 34.70 27.25
C GLY A 214 -26.05 35.42 28.60
N GLU A 215 -27.12 36.16 28.85
CA GLU A 215 -27.39 36.92 30.08
C GLU A 215 -28.80 36.59 30.59
N GLY A 216 -29.02 36.70 31.91
CA GLY A 216 -30.32 36.42 32.53
C GLY A 216 -30.68 34.93 32.57
N SER A 217 -31.85 34.56 32.06
CA SER A 217 -32.39 33.19 32.10
C SER A 217 -31.94 32.28 30.95
N GLU A 218 -31.14 32.78 30.00
CA GLU A 218 -30.64 32.03 28.84
C GLU A 218 -29.13 31.82 28.90
N LEU A 219 -28.63 31.30 30.03
CA LEU A 219 -27.21 30.98 30.17
C LEU A 219 -26.84 29.83 29.23
N LYS A 220 -25.82 30.03 28.39
CA LYS A 220 -25.30 28.99 27.51
C LYS A 220 -23.78 28.89 27.55
N THR A 221 -23.26 27.69 27.36
CA THR A 221 -21.83 27.45 27.12
C THR A 221 -21.66 26.85 25.74
N VAL A 222 -20.87 27.55 24.92
CA VAL A 222 -20.46 27.12 23.59
C VAL A 222 -19.19 26.29 23.72
N VAL A 223 -19.28 25.03 23.32
CA VAL A 223 -18.18 24.08 23.32
C VAL A 223 -17.64 23.95 21.89
N SER A 224 -16.34 24.12 21.73
CA SER A 224 -15.62 24.02 20.45
C SER A 224 -14.34 23.21 20.62
N LEU A 225 -13.75 22.73 19.53
CA LEU A 225 -12.45 22.06 19.56
C LEU A 225 -11.30 23.09 19.56
N LYS A 226 -10.23 22.81 20.31
CA LYS A 226 -8.99 23.58 20.23
C LYS A 226 -8.36 23.45 18.82
N PRO A 227 -7.62 24.47 18.32
CA PRO A 227 -6.99 24.41 16.99
C PRO A 227 -6.08 23.19 16.75
N ALA A 228 -5.32 22.78 17.77
CA ALA A 228 -4.49 21.58 17.69
C ALA A 228 -5.33 20.30 17.53
N ALA A 229 -6.44 20.20 18.25
CA ALA A 229 -7.36 19.07 18.17
C ALA A 229 -8.14 19.03 16.85
N LEU A 230 -8.46 20.19 16.26
CA LEU A 230 -9.04 20.28 14.92
C LEU A 230 -8.10 19.67 13.88
N LYS A 231 -6.82 20.08 13.87
CA LYS A 231 -5.83 19.53 12.95
C LYS A 231 -5.64 18.03 13.16
N GLN A 232 -5.49 17.59 14.42
CA GLN A 232 -5.34 16.18 14.76
C GLN A 232 -6.54 15.34 14.29
N THR A 233 -7.77 15.86 14.45
CA THR A 233 -8.99 15.18 14.01
C THR A 233 -9.00 14.97 12.48
N ILE A 234 -8.55 15.96 11.71
CA ILE A 234 -8.42 15.85 10.25
C ILE A 234 -7.34 14.83 9.90
N ASP A 235 -6.16 14.94 10.50
CA ASP A 235 -5.03 14.03 10.25
C ASP A 235 -5.40 12.57 10.56
N ASP A 236 -6.12 12.33 11.66
CA ASP A 236 -6.58 11.00 12.05
C ASP A 236 -7.67 10.47 11.10
N GLY A 237 -8.59 11.34 10.64
CA GLY A 237 -9.57 11.00 9.62
C GLY A 237 -8.93 10.62 8.28
N VAL A 238 -7.89 11.34 7.87
CA VAL A 238 -7.11 11.03 6.65
C VAL A 238 -6.37 9.70 6.81
N LYS A 239 -5.68 9.47 7.93
CA LYS A 239 -4.98 8.19 8.20
C LYS A 239 -5.93 7.00 8.22
N GLN A 240 -7.10 7.14 8.82
CA GLN A 240 -8.10 6.08 8.83
C GLN A 240 -8.63 5.80 7.42
N ASN A 241 -8.92 6.84 6.63
CA ASN A 241 -9.30 6.68 5.22
C ASN A 241 -8.20 5.99 4.41
N ILE A 242 -6.90 6.32 4.62
CA ILE A 242 -5.77 5.64 3.99
C ILE A 242 -5.76 4.14 4.32
N SER A 243 -5.94 3.77 5.59
CA SER A 243 -6.02 2.37 6.02
C SER A 243 -7.19 1.64 5.37
N THR A 244 -8.36 2.28 5.29
CA THR A 244 -9.54 1.69 4.62
C THR A 244 -9.32 1.55 3.11
N LEU A 245 -8.74 2.54 2.46
CA LEU A 245 -8.39 2.49 1.04
C LEU A 245 -7.38 1.36 0.76
N SER A 246 -6.37 1.19 1.60
CA SER A 246 -5.40 0.10 1.46
C SER A 246 -6.08 -1.27 1.47
N LYS A 247 -7.00 -1.50 2.41
CA LYS A 247 -7.77 -2.76 2.47
C LYS A 247 -8.60 -2.98 1.20
N ARG A 248 -9.31 -1.96 0.71
CA ARG A 248 -10.17 -2.05 -0.48
C ARG A 248 -9.39 -2.24 -1.76
N VAL A 249 -8.25 -1.59 -1.89
CA VAL A 249 -7.43 -1.71 -3.08
C VAL A 249 -6.80 -3.10 -3.18
N ASN A 250 -6.49 -3.74 -2.05
CA ASN A 250 -6.07 -5.14 -2.06
C ASN A 250 -7.16 -6.07 -2.63
N GLU A 251 -8.45 -5.72 -2.51
CA GLU A 251 -9.57 -6.48 -3.11
C GLU A 251 -9.61 -6.36 -4.64
N LEU A 252 -9.01 -5.31 -5.21
CA LEU A 252 -8.87 -5.17 -6.67
C LEU A 252 -7.85 -6.16 -7.25
N GLY A 253 -7.16 -6.95 -6.40
CA GLY A 253 -6.10 -7.85 -6.85
C GLY A 253 -4.86 -7.10 -7.34
N VAL A 254 -4.71 -5.83 -6.96
CA VAL A 254 -3.53 -5.02 -7.24
C VAL A 254 -2.45 -5.43 -6.27
N ALA A 255 -1.36 -5.98 -6.79
CA ALA A 255 -0.30 -6.54 -5.96
C ALA A 255 0.34 -5.47 -5.06
N GLU A 256 0.46 -4.22 -5.51
CA GLU A 256 1.26 -3.20 -4.81
C GLU A 256 0.73 -1.78 -5.01
N PRO A 257 -0.33 -1.37 -4.28
CA PRO A 257 -0.86 -0.01 -4.38
C PRO A 257 -0.07 1.00 -3.55
N ILE A 258 0.18 2.17 -4.13
CA ILE A 258 0.81 3.28 -3.41
C ILE A 258 -0.28 4.23 -2.92
N ILE A 259 -0.52 4.24 -1.61
CA ILE A 259 -1.50 5.12 -0.97
C ILE A 259 -0.77 6.01 0.02
N GLN A 260 -0.73 7.30 -0.27
CA GLN A 260 0.04 8.26 0.52
C GLN A 260 -0.75 9.56 0.73
N GLN A 261 -0.57 10.18 1.90
CA GLN A 261 -1.10 11.50 2.16
C GLN A 261 -0.33 12.55 1.34
N GLN A 262 -1.05 13.44 0.65
CA GLN A 262 -0.49 14.58 -0.07
C GLN A 262 -1.08 15.89 0.49
N GLY A 263 -0.39 16.54 1.40
CA GLY A 263 -0.91 17.72 2.09
C GLY A 263 -1.89 17.35 3.23
N PRO A 264 -2.71 18.31 3.72
CA PRO A 264 -3.50 18.12 4.94
C PRO A 264 -4.70 17.20 4.76
N ASP A 265 -5.39 17.26 3.62
CA ASP A 265 -6.69 16.62 3.39
C ASP A 265 -6.76 15.78 2.11
N ARG A 266 -5.62 15.55 1.43
CA ARG A 266 -5.59 14.79 0.18
C ARG A 266 -4.83 13.49 0.31
N ILE A 267 -5.26 12.51 -0.47
CA ILE A 267 -4.70 11.17 -0.55
C ILE A 267 -4.41 10.86 -2.01
N VAL A 268 -3.17 10.52 -2.32
CA VAL A 268 -2.76 9.97 -3.60
C VAL A 268 -2.93 8.46 -3.55
N VAL A 269 -3.61 7.92 -4.56
CA VAL A 269 -3.77 6.48 -4.77
C VAL A 269 -3.23 6.14 -6.16
N GLN A 270 -2.19 5.31 -6.22
CA GLN A 270 -1.64 4.80 -7.48
C GLN A 270 -1.85 3.29 -7.53
N LEU A 271 -2.42 2.83 -8.63
CA LEU A 271 -2.72 1.42 -8.86
C LEU A 271 -1.98 0.94 -10.12
N PRO A 272 -0.71 0.49 -9.99
CA PRO A 272 0.05 -0.04 -11.12
C PRO A 272 -0.61 -1.30 -11.69
N GLY A 273 -0.61 -1.43 -13.02
CA GLY A 273 -1.16 -2.57 -13.74
C GLY A 273 -2.69 -2.57 -13.91
N VAL A 274 -3.41 -1.67 -13.26
CA VAL A 274 -4.88 -1.59 -13.40
C VAL A 274 -5.30 -0.95 -14.71
N GLN A 275 -5.96 -1.72 -15.56
CA GLN A 275 -6.36 -1.25 -16.89
C GLN A 275 -7.79 -0.67 -16.92
N ASP A 276 -8.63 -0.98 -15.93
CA ASP A 276 -10.03 -0.53 -15.86
C ASP A 276 -10.20 0.56 -14.79
N VAL A 277 -10.20 1.81 -15.26
CA VAL A 277 -10.28 3.01 -14.41
C VAL A 277 -11.65 3.15 -13.75
N ALA A 278 -12.72 2.91 -14.52
CA ALA A 278 -14.09 3.05 -14.05
C ALA A 278 -14.36 2.08 -12.90
N ARG A 279 -13.85 0.84 -13.03
CA ARG A 279 -13.94 -0.17 -11.98
C ARG A 279 -13.10 0.19 -10.76
N ALA A 280 -11.86 0.64 -10.95
CA ALA A 280 -11.01 1.08 -9.84
C ALA A 280 -11.66 2.21 -9.04
N ARG A 281 -12.19 3.22 -9.74
CA ARG A 281 -12.95 4.33 -9.13
C ARG A 281 -14.18 3.83 -8.40
N ALA A 282 -14.92 2.87 -8.96
CA ALA A 282 -16.09 2.30 -8.31
C ALA A 282 -15.75 1.58 -7.00
N VAL A 283 -14.62 0.87 -6.93
CA VAL A 283 -14.20 0.16 -5.70
C VAL A 283 -13.68 1.12 -4.63
N ILE A 284 -12.87 2.09 -5.03
CA ILE A 284 -12.28 3.07 -4.13
C ILE A 284 -13.35 4.03 -3.58
N GLY A 285 -14.24 4.51 -4.46
CA GLY A 285 -15.31 5.46 -4.13
C GLY A 285 -16.56 4.83 -3.48
N ARG A 286 -16.60 3.52 -3.25
CA ARG A 286 -17.73 2.87 -2.56
C ARG A 286 -17.84 3.35 -1.12
N THR A 287 -18.89 4.09 -0.78
CA THR A 287 -19.25 4.36 0.61
C THR A 287 -20.08 3.18 1.14
N ALA A 288 -19.39 2.12 1.56
CA ALA A 288 -20.02 1.02 2.27
C ALA A 288 -20.15 1.37 3.77
N THR A 289 -21.38 1.41 4.29
CA THR A 289 -21.63 1.59 5.72
C THR A 289 -22.31 0.35 6.28
N LEU A 290 -21.75 -0.20 7.35
CA LEU A 290 -22.35 -1.30 8.08
C LEU A 290 -23.30 -0.75 9.15
N GLU A 291 -24.49 -1.31 9.22
CA GLU A 291 -25.51 -1.01 10.22
C GLU A 291 -26.01 -2.31 10.85
N VAL A 292 -26.12 -2.32 12.17
CA VAL A 292 -26.75 -3.37 12.94
C VAL A 292 -28.16 -2.92 13.28
N ARG A 293 -29.15 -3.71 12.88
CA ARG A 293 -30.58 -3.41 13.07
C ARG A 293 -31.27 -4.60 13.73
N MET A 294 -32.34 -4.33 14.48
CA MET A 294 -33.18 -5.39 15.04
C MET A 294 -34.16 -5.90 13.99
N VAL A 295 -34.49 -7.19 14.04
CA VAL A 295 -35.60 -7.76 13.28
C VAL A 295 -36.91 -7.34 13.95
N ASP A 296 -37.92 -7.00 13.15
CA ASP A 296 -39.26 -6.72 13.64
C ASP A 296 -40.03 -8.02 13.84
N GLU A 297 -40.29 -8.36 15.11
CA GLU A 297 -41.01 -9.58 15.50
C GLU A 297 -42.53 -9.44 15.46
N SER A 298 -43.06 -8.24 15.18
CA SER A 298 -44.50 -8.04 15.02
C SER A 298 -45.05 -8.71 13.75
N ILE A 299 -44.17 -8.98 12.77
CA ILE A 299 -44.50 -9.68 11.54
C ILE A 299 -44.28 -11.18 11.71
N THR A 300 -45.31 -11.96 11.39
CA THR A 300 -45.24 -13.42 11.49
C THR A 300 -44.32 -13.97 10.40
N PRO A 301 -43.35 -14.84 10.74
CA PRO A 301 -42.46 -15.45 9.75
C PRO A 301 -43.25 -16.15 8.62
N GLY A 302 -42.89 -15.88 7.37
CA GLY A 302 -43.57 -16.40 6.17
C GLY A 302 -44.71 -15.53 5.62
N THR A 303 -45.08 -14.43 6.30
CA THR A 303 -46.11 -13.48 5.84
C THR A 303 -45.54 -12.14 5.36
N GLU A 304 -44.22 -11.99 5.36
CA GLU A 304 -43.50 -10.72 5.17
C GLU A 304 -43.78 -10.03 3.83
N LEU A 305 -44.11 -10.82 2.79
CA LEU A 305 -44.42 -10.31 1.45
C LEU A 305 -45.88 -9.84 1.31
N THR A 306 -46.75 -10.22 2.24
CA THR A 306 -48.19 -9.96 2.20
C THR A 306 -48.69 -9.09 3.34
N ALA A 307 -47.92 -8.98 4.43
CA ALA A 307 -48.26 -8.21 5.61
C ALA A 307 -48.06 -6.69 5.39
N ALA A 308 -48.89 -5.87 6.03
CA ALA A 308 -48.70 -4.43 6.05
C ALA A 308 -47.49 -4.09 6.94
N ILE A 309 -46.42 -3.57 6.34
CA ILE A 309 -45.18 -3.25 7.05
C ILE A 309 -45.40 -2.00 7.93
N PRO A 310 -45.09 -2.05 9.24
CA PRO A 310 -45.17 -0.89 10.13
C PRO A 310 -44.32 0.29 9.67
N PHE A 311 -44.74 1.52 10.00
CA PHE A 311 -44.04 2.75 9.57
C PHE A 311 -42.56 2.81 10.02
N ASN A 312 -42.24 2.22 11.17
CA ASN A 312 -40.89 2.15 11.74
C ASN A 312 -40.08 0.93 11.24
N SER A 313 -40.60 0.18 10.26
CA SER A 313 -40.00 -1.04 9.74
C SER A 313 -39.82 -0.98 8.23
N GLU A 314 -38.93 -1.82 7.72
CA GLU A 314 -38.60 -1.89 6.29
C GLU A 314 -38.31 -3.34 5.92
N LEU A 315 -38.84 -3.77 4.77
CA LEU A 315 -38.66 -5.13 4.25
C LEU A 315 -37.37 -5.21 3.43
N PHE A 316 -36.57 -6.22 3.74
CA PHE A 316 -35.35 -6.56 3.03
C PHE A 316 -35.38 -8.03 2.62
N THR A 317 -34.37 -8.43 1.84
CA THR A 317 -34.13 -9.84 1.51
C THR A 317 -32.72 -10.25 1.92
N VAL A 318 -32.58 -11.50 2.35
CA VAL A 318 -31.29 -12.11 2.75
C VAL A 318 -30.93 -13.18 1.75
N GLY A 319 -29.70 -13.11 1.20
CA GLY A 319 -29.14 -14.14 0.32
C GLY A 319 -30.05 -14.48 -0.87
N LYS A 320 -30.56 -15.73 -0.93
CA LYS A 320 -31.45 -16.23 -2.01
C LYS A 320 -32.89 -15.71 -1.94
N GLY A 321 -33.10 -14.46 -1.52
CA GLY A 321 -34.43 -13.83 -1.51
C GLY A 321 -35.32 -14.14 -0.30
N VAL A 322 -34.76 -14.57 0.83
CA VAL A 322 -35.55 -14.79 2.05
C VAL A 322 -35.98 -13.43 2.61
N PRO A 323 -37.28 -13.12 2.70
CA PRO A 323 -37.72 -11.82 3.20
C PRO A 323 -37.45 -11.68 4.70
N VAL A 324 -37.00 -10.50 5.12
CA VAL A 324 -36.81 -10.15 6.53
C VAL A 324 -37.24 -8.71 6.75
N VAL A 325 -38.04 -8.47 7.79
CA VAL A 325 -38.47 -7.12 8.16
C VAL A 325 -37.57 -6.62 9.29
N LEU A 326 -36.93 -5.47 9.09
CA LEU A 326 -36.03 -4.85 10.07
C LEU A 326 -36.60 -3.52 10.56
N LEU A 327 -36.34 -3.20 11.82
CA LEU A 327 -36.60 -1.87 12.36
C LEU A 327 -35.67 -0.84 11.68
N LYS A 328 -36.18 0.38 11.44
CA LYS A 328 -35.41 1.48 10.84
C LYS A 328 -34.33 2.03 11.78
N ASP A 329 -34.50 1.84 13.09
CA ASP A 329 -33.55 2.28 14.11
C ASP A 329 -32.23 1.48 14.03
N VAL A 330 -31.12 2.22 13.89
CA VAL A 330 -29.78 1.65 13.87
C VAL A 330 -29.28 1.46 15.29
N VAL A 331 -29.06 0.21 15.69
CA VAL A 331 -28.53 -0.15 17.02
C VAL A 331 -27.05 0.24 17.11
N LEU A 332 -26.28 -0.16 16.10
CA LEU A 332 -24.84 0.03 16.04
C LEU A 332 -24.42 0.24 14.58
N SER A 333 -23.49 1.16 14.33
CA SER A 333 -22.83 1.32 13.03
C SER A 333 -21.43 0.69 13.05
N GLY A 334 -20.89 0.37 11.87
CA GLY A 334 -19.57 -0.26 11.74
C GLY A 334 -18.40 0.57 12.30
N GLU A 335 -18.58 1.86 12.56
CA GLU A 335 -17.55 2.73 13.14
C GLU A 335 -17.21 2.40 14.59
N TYR A 336 -18.11 1.72 15.30
CA TYR A 336 -17.89 1.31 16.68
C TYR A 336 -17.10 -0.01 16.77
N ILE A 337 -16.86 -0.67 15.63
CA ILE A 337 -16.08 -1.91 15.53
C ILE A 337 -14.60 -1.56 15.54
N SER A 338 -13.90 -1.98 16.60
CA SER A 338 -12.45 -1.82 16.73
C SER A 338 -11.69 -2.97 16.07
N SER A 339 -12.20 -4.19 16.19
CA SER A 339 -11.64 -5.37 15.53
C SER A 339 -12.73 -6.38 15.18
N ALA A 340 -12.51 -7.14 14.09
CA ALA A 340 -13.30 -8.31 13.76
C ALA A 340 -12.36 -9.40 13.24
N VAL A 341 -12.37 -10.58 13.84
CA VAL A 341 -11.41 -11.65 13.54
C VAL A 341 -12.15 -12.98 13.41
N ALA A 342 -11.77 -13.78 12.43
CA ALA A 342 -12.24 -15.16 12.36
C ALA A 342 -11.68 -15.95 13.55
N SER A 343 -12.56 -16.67 14.21
CA SER A 343 -12.31 -17.39 15.45
C SER A 343 -13.09 -18.71 15.42
N PHE A 344 -12.91 -19.52 16.45
CA PHE A 344 -13.76 -20.68 16.70
C PHE A 344 -14.51 -20.45 18.01
N ASP A 345 -15.76 -20.88 18.04
CA ASP A 345 -16.57 -20.86 19.26
C ASP A 345 -16.16 -21.98 20.23
N GLN A 346 -16.85 -22.08 21.37
CA GLN A 346 -16.57 -23.10 22.40
C GLN A 346 -16.77 -24.54 21.88
N ASN A 347 -17.55 -24.73 20.82
CA ASN A 347 -17.83 -26.02 20.20
C ASN A 347 -16.91 -26.29 19.00
N GLN A 348 -15.82 -25.52 18.85
CA GLN A 348 -14.91 -25.57 17.71
C GLN A 348 -15.58 -25.29 16.35
N GLN A 349 -16.72 -24.60 16.34
CA GLN A 349 -17.35 -24.16 15.11
C GLN A 349 -16.82 -22.78 14.68
N PRO A 350 -16.69 -22.52 13.37
CA PRO A 350 -16.29 -21.21 12.86
C PRO A 350 -17.21 -20.07 13.31
N ALA A 351 -16.60 -19.01 13.83
CA ALA A 351 -17.27 -17.83 14.37
C ALA A 351 -16.48 -16.55 14.08
N VAL A 352 -17.12 -15.39 14.18
CA VAL A 352 -16.43 -14.08 14.07
C VAL A 352 -16.42 -13.40 15.43
N GLY A 353 -15.23 -13.24 16.01
CA GLY A 353 -15.04 -12.43 17.20
C GLY A 353 -15.04 -10.95 16.85
N ILE A 354 -15.86 -10.16 17.55
CA ILE A 354 -15.99 -8.71 17.37
C ILE A 354 -15.58 -8.01 18.67
N ASP A 355 -14.67 -7.05 18.53
CA ASP A 355 -14.37 -6.06 19.56
C ASP A 355 -14.96 -4.71 19.18
N LEU A 356 -15.71 -4.11 20.10
CA LEU A 356 -16.24 -2.76 20.00
C LEU A 356 -15.44 -1.81 20.90
N ASN A 357 -15.45 -0.53 20.53
CA ASN A 357 -14.97 0.53 21.41
C ASN A 357 -15.92 0.71 22.62
N GLY A 358 -15.52 1.51 23.62
CA GLY A 358 -16.26 1.67 24.88
C GLY A 358 -17.73 2.11 24.68
N ASP A 359 -17.97 3.06 23.78
CA ASP A 359 -19.31 3.55 23.46
C ASP A 359 -20.16 2.49 22.74
N GLY A 360 -19.56 1.80 21.76
CA GLY A 360 -20.20 0.71 21.02
C GLY A 360 -20.63 -0.43 21.93
N GLY A 361 -19.75 -0.84 22.85
CA GLY A 361 -20.05 -1.88 23.83
C GLY A 361 -21.17 -1.51 24.79
N ARG A 362 -21.32 -0.22 25.15
CA ARG A 362 -22.42 0.25 25.98
C ARG A 362 -23.75 0.24 25.21
N ARG A 363 -23.76 0.75 23.97
CA ARG A 363 -24.94 0.72 23.09
C ARG A 363 -25.43 -0.70 22.80
N MET A 364 -24.52 -1.62 22.50
CA MET A 364 -24.87 -3.03 22.28
C MET A 364 -25.47 -3.66 23.53
N ARG A 365 -24.90 -3.37 24.71
CA ARG A 365 -25.41 -3.87 25.98
C ARG A 365 -26.83 -3.40 26.23
N ASP A 366 -27.06 -2.08 26.13
CA ASP A 366 -28.38 -1.48 26.32
C ASP A 366 -29.41 -2.02 25.31
N ALA A 367 -29.00 -2.26 24.06
CA ALA A 367 -29.89 -2.76 23.02
C ALA A 367 -30.23 -4.25 23.14
N THR A 368 -29.37 -5.06 23.79
CA THR A 368 -29.50 -6.52 23.89
C THR A 368 -29.98 -7.02 25.24
N ARG A 369 -29.82 -6.24 26.33
CA ARG A 369 -30.16 -6.61 27.71
C ARG A 369 -31.57 -7.20 27.84
N ASP A 370 -32.58 -6.53 27.26
CA ASP A 370 -33.99 -6.95 27.34
C ASP A 370 -34.46 -7.68 26.07
N ARG A 371 -33.53 -8.11 25.21
CA ARG A 371 -33.79 -8.67 23.87
C ARG A 371 -33.05 -9.99 23.61
N VAL A 372 -32.70 -10.71 24.66
CA VAL A 372 -32.14 -12.07 24.54
C VAL A 372 -33.19 -13.01 23.92
N GLY A 373 -32.76 -13.84 22.96
CA GLY A 373 -33.64 -14.70 22.16
C GLY A 373 -34.19 -14.05 20.89
N LYS A 374 -34.05 -12.72 20.74
CA LYS A 374 -34.52 -11.99 19.55
C LYS A 374 -33.51 -12.02 18.41
N LYS A 375 -33.98 -11.75 17.19
CA LYS A 375 -33.13 -11.71 16.00
C LYS A 375 -32.57 -10.31 15.72
N MET A 376 -31.34 -10.28 15.24
CA MET A 376 -30.61 -9.08 14.85
C MET A 376 -29.96 -9.29 13.48
N ALA A 377 -29.95 -8.25 12.67
CA ALA A 377 -29.42 -8.28 11.31
C ALA A 377 -28.25 -7.32 11.14
N ILE A 378 -27.28 -7.74 10.33
CA ILE A 378 -26.19 -6.90 9.86
C ILE A 378 -26.52 -6.50 8.43
N VAL A 379 -26.66 -5.20 8.21
CA VAL A 379 -27.01 -4.59 6.93
C VAL A 379 -25.79 -3.85 6.40
N LEU A 380 -25.37 -4.19 5.19
CA LEU A 380 -24.39 -3.44 4.42
C LEU A 380 -25.16 -2.49 3.51
N LYS A 381 -24.99 -1.19 3.70
CA LYS A 381 -25.47 -0.19 2.73
C LYS A 381 -24.34 0.16 1.79
N GLU A 382 -24.52 -0.15 0.52
CA GLU A 382 -23.59 0.21 -0.54
C GLU A 382 -24.29 1.07 -1.59
N LYS A 383 -23.77 2.28 -1.85
CA LYS A 383 -24.40 3.26 -2.77
C LYS A 383 -25.89 3.53 -2.47
N GLY A 384 -26.27 3.50 -1.20
CA GLY A 384 -27.65 3.67 -0.76
C GLY A 384 -28.55 2.44 -0.94
N LYS A 385 -28.03 1.33 -1.48
CA LYS A 385 -28.74 0.03 -1.54
C LYS A 385 -28.38 -0.79 -0.29
N PRO A 386 -29.35 -1.08 0.60
CA PRO A 386 -29.16 -1.95 1.74
C PRO A 386 -29.21 -3.43 1.33
N GLU A 387 -28.20 -4.20 1.72
CA GLU A 387 -28.12 -5.65 1.60
C GLU A 387 -27.97 -6.26 2.99
N VAL A 388 -28.75 -7.28 3.32
CA VAL A 388 -28.66 -7.96 4.62
C VAL A 388 -27.63 -9.09 4.50
N LEU A 389 -26.50 -8.95 5.20
CA LEU A 389 -25.41 -9.90 5.18
C LEU A 389 -25.70 -11.15 6.02
N SER A 390 -26.27 -10.94 7.21
CA SER A 390 -26.54 -12.02 8.15
C SER A 390 -27.67 -11.64 9.10
N VAL A 391 -28.44 -12.64 9.50
CA VAL A 391 -29.45 -12.55 10.55
C VAL A 391 -29.10 -13.58 11.62
N ALA A 392 -28.82 -13.12 12.83
CA ALA A 392 -28.40 -13.96 13.95
C ALA A 392 -29.34 -13.78 15.14
N THR A 393 -29.38 -14.79 16.01
CA THR A 393 -30.17 -14.73 17.26
C THR A 393 -29.27 -14.26 18.40
N ILE A 394 -29.76 -13.34 19.21
CA ILE A 394 -29.05 -12.83 20.39
C ILE A 394 -29.10 -13.92 21.47
N GLN A 395 -27.95 -14.51 21.81
CA GLN A 395 -27.88 -15.60 22.79
C GLN A 395 -27.68 -15.12 24.24
N SER A 396 -27.08 -13.93 24.41
CA SER A 396 -26.79 -13.34 25.72
C SER A 396 -26.77 -11.82 25.61
N GLU A 397 -26.71 -11.13 26.75
CA GLU A 397 -26.40 -9.70 26.80
C GLU A 397 -25.00 -9.46 26.19
N LEU A 398 -24.92 -8.65 25.15
CA LEU A 398 -23.69 -8.44 24.38
C LEU A 398 -22.97 -7.18 24.85
N GLY A 399 -21.75 -7.34 25.35
CA GLY A 399 -20.90 -6.24 25.80
C GLY A 399 -20.03 -5.64 24.68
N SER A 400 -18.83 -5.19 25.06
CA SER A 400 -17.81 -4.72 24.12
C SER A 400 -17.16 -5.84 23.31
N ARG A 401 -17.25 -7.09 23.77
CA ARG A 401 -16.75 -8.26 23.05
C ARG A 401 -17.86 -9.27 22.88
N PHE A 402 -18.06 -9.76 21.67
CA PHE A 402 -18.99 -10.84 21.39
C PHE A 402 -18.57 -11.63 20.16
N GLN A 403 -19.24 -12.76 19.92
CA GLN A 403 -18.99 -13.63 18.77
C GLN A 403 -20.26 -13.78 17.93
N ILE A 404 -20.10 -13.78 16.61
CA ILE A 404 -21.14 -14.19 15.65
C ILE A 404 -20.87 -15.65 15.29
N THR A 405 -21.79 -16.54 15.66
CA THR A 405 -21.71 -17.98 15.41
C THR A 405 -22.58 -18.40 14.21
N GLY A 406 -22.55 -19.68 13.85
CA GLY A 406 -23.40 -20.21 12.77
C GLY A 406 -22.87 -19.96 11.36
N MET A 407 -21.57 -19.70 11.20
CA MET A 407 -20.95 -19.44 9.89
C MET A 407 -20.84 -20.69 9.01
N GLY A 408 -21.01 -21.88 9.59
CA GLY A 408 -20.90 -23.18 8.93
C GLY A 408 -19.45 -23.59 8.64
N ASN A 409 -18.73 -22.80 7.86
CA ASN A 409 -17.33 -23.06 7.47
C ASN A 409 -16.38 -21.91 7.85
N ALA A 410 -15.08 -22.22 7.95
CA ALA A 410 -14.03 -21.28 8.33
C ALA A 410 -13.89 -20.11 7.35
N GLU A 411 -14.08 -20.35 6.06
CA GLU A 411 -13.98 -19.32 5.02
C GLU A 411 -15.04 -18.23 5.18
N ASN A 412 -16.30 -18.59 5.43
CA ASN A 412 -17.40 -17.65 5.64
C ASN A 412 -17.11 -16.75 6.86
N SER A 413 -16.50 -17.31 7.92
CA SER A 413 -16.11 -16.53 9.09
C SER A 413 -14.98 -15.54 8.78
N ALA A 414 -13.98 -15.94 7.99
CA ALA A 414 -12.91 -15.04 7.52
C ALA A 414 -13.45 -13.92 6.63
N GLU A 415 -14.41 -14.23 5.79
CA GLU A 415 -15.10 -13.30 4.90
C GLU A 415 -15.93 -12.26 5.66
N LEU A 416 -16.83 -12.70 6.55
CA LEU A 416 -17.62 -11.77 7.35
C LEU A 416 -16.71 -10.91 8.23
N ALA A 417 -15.67 -11.50 8.84
CA ALA A 417 -14.68 -10.76 9.61
C ALA A 417 -13.98 -9.69 8.77
N LEU A 418 -13.67 -9.98 7.50
CA LEU A 418 -13.11 -9.00 6.58
C LEU A 418 -14.10 -7.87 6.26
N LEU A 419 -15.34 -8.19 5.88
CA LEU A 419 -16.35 -7.19 5.56
C LEU A 419 -16.55 -6.23 6.76
N LEU A 420 -16.63 -6.79 7.97
CA LEU A 420 -16.71 -6.03 9.21
C LEU A 420 -15.44 -5.20 9.50
N ARG A 421 -14.24 -5.70 9.15
CA ARG A 421 -12.95 -4.97 9.25
C ARG A 421 -12.75 -3.88 8.20
N SER A 422 -13.41 -3.99 7.06
CA SER A 422 -13.25 -3.03 5.95
C SER A 422 -13.66 -1.63 6.40
N GLY A 423 -14.57 -1.55 7.40
CA GLY A 423 -14.91 -0.33 8.11
C GLY A 423 -15.62 0.71 7.23
N ALA A 424 -16.36 1.61 7.87
CA ALA A 424 -16.84 2.79 7.17
C ALA A 424 -15.65 3.74 6.92
N LEU A 425 -15.66 4.44 5.78
CA LEU A 425 -14.79 5.62 5.61
C LEU A 425 -15.10 6.62 6.73
N SER A 426 -14.07 7.28 7.26
CA SER A 426 -14.23 8.33 8.29
C SER A 426 -15.04 9.50 7.78
N ALA A 427 -14.82 9.86 6.51
CA ALA A 427 -15.59 10.84 5.75
C ALA A 427 -15.61 10.49 4.26
N PRO A 428 -16.62 10.98 3.52
CA PRO A 428 -16.64 10.93 2.07
C PRO A 428 -15.37 11.53 1.47
N MET A 429 -15.03 11.06 0.27
CA MET A 429 -13.88 11.54 -0.49
C MET A 429 -14.28 11.75 -1.94
N GLU A 430 -13.75 12.81 -2.53
CA GLU A 430 -13.99 13.16 -3.92
C GLU A 430 -12.70 13.01 -4.72
N VAL A 431 -12.81 12.54 -5.96
CA VAL A 431 -11.67 12.47 -6.87
C VAL A 431 -11.50 13.85 -7.50
N ILE A 432 -10.42 14.55 -7.16
CA ILE A 432 -10.10 15.87 -7.70
C ILE A 432 -9.20 15.79 -8.93
N GLU A 433 -8.45 14.70 -9.09
CA GLU A 433 -7.62 14.46 -10.26
C GLU A 433 -7.58 12.96 -10.59
N GLU A 434 -7.68 12.64 -11.86
CA GLU A 434 -7.62 11.29 -12.40
C GLU A 434 -6.64 11.29 -13.59
N ARG A 435 -5.61 10.45 -13.54
CA ARG A 435 -4.69 10.22 -14.66
C ARG A 435 -4.57 8.73 -14.93
N THR A 436 -4.61 8.35 -16.19
CA THR A 436 -4.49 6.96 -16.63
C THR A 436 -3.30 6.85 -17.56
N ILE A 437 -2.43 5.88 -17.30
CA ILE A 437 -1.24 5.62 -18.11
C ILE A 437 -1.38 4.23 -18.72
N GLY A 438 -1.32 4.16 -20.05
CA GLY A 438 -1.43 2.89 -20.77
C GLY A 438 -0.19 2.00 -20.56
N PRO A 439 -0.35 0.66 -20.42
CA PRO A 439 0.78 -0.26 -20.29
C PRO A 439 1.79 -0.18 -21.46
N ALA A 440 1.32 0.13 -22.67
CA ALA A 440 2.19 0.28 -23.85
C ALA A 440 3.19 1.43 -23.71
N LEU A 441 2.76 2.58 -23.17
CA LEU A 441 3.66 3.71 -22.89
C LEU A 441 4.68 3.34 -21.82
N GLY A 442 4.26 2.58 -20.80
CA GLY A 442 5.15 2.07 -19.77
C GLY A 442 6.23 1.13 -20.32
N ALA A 443 5.84 0.16 -21.16
CA ALA A 443 6.77 -0.76 -21.81
C ALA A 443 7.78 -0.04 -22.73
N GLU A 444 7.32 0.97 -23.49
CA GLU A 444 8.20 1.80 -24.31
C GLU A 444 9.20 2.59 -23.45
N ASN A 445 8.74 3.16 -22.33
CA ASN A 445 9.59 3.86 -21.39
C ASN A 445 10.66 2.94 -20.77
N ILE A 446 10.28 1.72 -20.36
CA ILE A 446 11.21 0.70 -19.86
C ILE A 446 12.28 0.40 -20.91
N SER A 447 11.87 0.11 -22.15
CA SER A 447 12.78 -0.20 -23.24
C SER A 447 13.77 0.94 -23.49
N LYS A 448 13.28 2.18 -23.62
CA LYS A 448 14.14 3.37 -23.77
C LYS A 448 15.08 3.58 -22.59
N GLY A 449 14.62 3.36 -21.35
CA GLY A 449 15.43 3.46 -20.14
C GLY A 449 16.57 2.45 -20.08
N ILE A 450 16.27 1.18 -20.39
CA ILE A 450 17.27 0.11 -20.48
C ILE A 450 18.28 0.42 -21.59
N HIS A 451 17.82 0.78 -22.79
CA HIS A 451 18.70 1.12 -23.90
C HIS A 451 19.59 2.35 -23.59
N SER A 452 19.03 3.40 -22.99
CA SER A 452 19.80 4.59 -22.59
C SER A 452 20.89 4.25 -21.58
N THR A 453 20.57 3.45 -20.56
CA THR A 453 21.54 3.00 -19.56
C THR A 453 22.62 2.12 -20.18
N LEU A 454 22.25 1.22 -21.09
CA LEU A 454 23.18 0.32 -21.78
C LEU A 454 24.14 1.09 -22.71
N TYR A 455 23.63 2.02 -23.52
CA TYR A 455 24.47 2.86 -24.39
C TYR A 455 25.38 3.78 -23.57
N GLY A 456 24.87 4.36 -22.49
CA GLY A 456 25.67 5.15 -21.55
C GLY A 456 26.79 4.31 -20.92
N PHE A 457 26.47 3.11 -20.44
CA PHE A 457 27.46 2.16 -19.92
C PHE A 457 28.54 1.83 -20.96
N ALA A 458 28.14 1.50 -22.19
CA ALA A 458 29.06 1.16 -23.26
C ALA A 458 30.00 2.32 -23.62
N ALA A 459 29.46 3.54 -23.75
CA ALA A 459 30.26 4.73 -24.04
C ALA A 459 31.29 5.02 -22.94
N ILE A 460 30.85 4.97 -21.67
CA ILE A 460 31.72 5.14 -20.51
C ILE A 460 32.79 4.04 -20.48
N ALA A 461 32.41 2.79 -20.75
CA ALA A 461 33.33 1.66 -20.74
C ALA A 461 34.42 1.78 -21.81
N ILE A 462 34.02 2.14 -23.04
CA ILE A 462 34.96 2.38 -24.15
C ILE A 462 35.93 3.51 -23.78
N PHE A 463 35.42 4.64 -23.26
CA PHE A 463 36.25 5.77 -22.86
C PHE A 463 37.27 5.37 -21.79
N MET A 464 36.83 4.66 -20.75
CA MET A 464 37.71 4.25 -19.66
C MET A 464 38.79 3.27 -20.12
N ILE A 465 38.42 2.27 -20.93
CA ILE A 465 39.38 1.31 -21.46
C ILE A 465 40.37 1.99 -22.39
N ALA A 466 39.92 2.91 -23.25
CA ALA A 466 40.81 3.65 -24.14
C ALA A 466 41.78 4.57 -23.38
N TYR A 467 41.30 5.25 -22.33
CA TYR A 467 42.08 6.25 -21.61
C TYR A 467 42.97 5.65 -20.51
N TYR A 468 42.47 4.67 -19.76
CA TYR A 468 43.18 4.03 -18.62
C TYR A 468 43.69 2.62 -18.91
N MET A 469 43.49 2.09 -20.13
CA MET A 469 43.92 0.74 -20.53
C MET A 469 43.39 -0.35 -19.58
N ILE A 470 44.28 -1.14 -18.96
CA ILE A 470 43.86 -2.25 -18.07
C ILE A 470 43.25 -1.75 -16.75
N PHE A 471 43.65 -0.58 -16.25
CA PHE A 471 42.95 0.05 -15.12
C PHE A 471 41.54 0.49 -15.52
N GLY A 472 41.36 0.90 -16.77
CA GLY A 472 40.04 1.14 -17.36
C GLY A 472 39.16 -0.09 -17.28
N PHE A 473 39.68 -1.26 -17.65
CA PHE A 473 38.95 -2.52 -17.53
C PHE A 473 38.55 -2.84 -16.08
N PHE A 474 39.45 -2.63 -15.11
CA PHE A 474 39.12 -2.82 -13.69
C PHE A 474 38.04 -1.86 -13.20
N SER A 475 38.09 -0.60 -13.62
CA SER A 475 37.05 0.39 -13.32
C SER A 475 35.70 0.01 -13.93
N VAL A 476 35.67 -0.48 -15.16
CA VAL A 476 34.44 -0.95 -15.83
C VAL A 476 33.87 -2.18 -15.15
N PHE A 477 34.72 -3.13 -14.72
CA PHE A 477 34.27 -4.29 -13.96
C PHE A 477 33.66 -3.89 -12.60
N ALA A 478 34.29 -2.96 -11.88
CA ALA A 478 33.73 -2.40 -10.66
C ALA A 478 32.39 -1.68 -10.94
N LEU A 479 32.31 -0.92 -12.03
CA LEU A 479 31.06 -0.26 -12.43
C LEU A 479 29.94 -1.26 -12.74
N ALA A 480 30.24 -2.37 -13.41
CA ALA A 480 29.28 -3.44 -13.67
C ALA A 480 28.80 -4.10 -12.36
N CYS A 481 29.72 -4.36 -11.42
CA CYS A 481 29.37 -4.87 -10.09
C CYS A 481 28.49 -3.88 -9.32
N ASN A 482 28.74 -2.57 -9.45
CA ASN A 482 27.91 -1.54 -8.83
C ASN A 482 26.46 -1.61 -9.34
N LEU A 483 26.27 -1.66 -10.66
CA LEU A 483 24.93 -1.78 -11.26
C LEU A 483 24.23 -3.06 -10.80
N LEU A 484 24.94 -4.19 -10.76
CA LEU A 484 24.42 -5.46 -10.27
C LEU A 484 24.01 -5.39 -8.79
N PHE A 485 24.80 -4.77 -7.91
CA PHE A 485 24.44 -4.60 -6.50
C PHE A 485 23.25 -3.67 -6.31
N LEU A 486 23.18 -2.57 -7.09
CA LEU A 486 22.06 -1.65 -7.05
C LEU A 486 20.75 -2.37 -7.42
N LEU A 487 20.74 -3.13 -8.52
CA LEU A 487 19.55 -3.86 -8.96
C LEU A 487 19.14 -4.95 -7.96
N ALA A 488 20.13 -5.67 -7.41
CA ALA A 488 19.89 -6.69 -6.39
C ALA A 488 19.26 -6.12 -5.11
N ILE A 489 19.76 -4.99 -4.61
CA ILE A 489 19.23 -4.36 -3.40
C ILE A 489 17.84 -3.78 -3.65
N LEU A 490 17.61 -3.15 -4.80
CA LEU A 490 16.27 -2.65 -5.17
C LEU A 490 15.23 -3.77 -5.25
N SER A 491 15.61 -4.90 -5.84
CA SER A 491 14.80 -6.12 -5.85
C SER A 491 14.58 -6.63 -4.42
N GLN A 492 15.62 -6.80 -3.62
CA GLN A 492 15.46 -7.33 -2.26
C GLN A 492 14.59 -6.45 -1.36
N MET A 493 14.71 -5.12 -1.48
CA MET A 493 13.94 -4.16 -0.71
C MET A 493 12.53 -3.93 -1.26
N GLN A 494 12.20 -4.53 -2.41
CA GLN A 494 10.89 -4.38 -3.07
C GLN A 494 10.50 -2.90 -3.25
N VAL A 495 11.47 -2.07 -3.60
CA VAL A 495 11.25 -0.64 -3.85
C VAL A 495 10.61 -0.48 -5.23
N THR A 496 9.51 0.28 -5.31
CA THR A 496 8.86 0.57 -6.59
C THR A 496 9.74 1.45 -7.48
N LEU A 497 10.17 0.91 -8.61
CA LEU A 497 10.93 1.58 -9.64
C LEU A 497 10.00 2.44 -10.52
N THR A 498 10.24 3.74 -10.58
CA THR A 498 9.52 4.69 -11.44
C THR A 498 10.39 5.15 -12.61
N LEU A 499 9.83 5.92 -13.53
CA LEU A 499 10.60 6.49 -14.64
C LEU A 499 11.73 7.42 -14.15
N PRO A 500 11.49 8.35 -13.19
CA PRO A 500 12.58 9.05 -12.51
C PRO A 500 13.57 8.10 -11.81
N GLY A 501 13.08 7.01 -11.21
CA GLY A 501 13.94 5.96 -10.66
C GLY A 501 14.93 5.39 -11.69
N MET A 502 14.49 5.08 -12.92
CA MET A 502 15.40 4.66 -13.99
C MET A 502 16.40 5.74 -14.38
N ALA A 503 15.98 7.01 -14.42
CA ALA A 503 16.91 8.12 -14.63
C ALA A 503 17.95 8.22 -13.50
N ALA A 504 17.56 7.92 -12.26
CA ALA A 504 18.48 7.86 -11.13
C ALA A 504 19.51 6.73 -11.29
N ILE A 505 19.14 5.59 -11.89
CA ILE A 505 20.10 4.51 -12.21
C ILE A 505 21.15 5.01 -13.21
N ALA A 506 20.71 5.68 -14.29
CA ALA A 506 21.62 6.25 -15.28
C ALA A 506 22.52 7.34 -14.68
N LEU A 507 21.98 8.20 -13.81
CA LEU A 507 22.74 9.21 -13.08
C LEU A 507 23.74 8.56 -12.12
N ALA A 508 23.32 7.55 -11.35
CA ALA A 508 24.16 6.80 -10.42
C ALA A 508 25.32 6.14 -11.17
N LEU A 509 25.09 5.63 -12.37
CA LEU A 509 26.15 5.08 -13.23
C LEU A 509 27.20 6.15 -13.60
N GLY A 510 26.76 7.34 -13.99
CA GLY A 510 27.64 8.46 -14.33
C GLY A 510 28.44 8.99 -13.13
N MET A 511 27.84 9.05 -11.94
CA MET A 511 28.57 9.47 -10.73
C MET A 511 29.47 8.36 -10.18
N ALA A 512 29.07 7.08 -10.32
CA ALA A 512 29.83 5.96 -9.77
C ALA A 512 31.22 5.81 -10.41
N ILE A 513 31.41 6.30 -11.63
CA ILE A 513 32.72 6.26 -12.27
C ILE A 513 33.70 7.30 -11.72
N ASP A 514 33.21 8.41 -11.17
CA ASP A 514 34.05 9.48 -10.63
C ASP A 514 35.01 8.95 -9.55
N SER A 515 34.51 8.07 -8.67
CA SER A 515 35.32 7.41 -7.64
C SER A 515 36.47 6.57 -8.25
N ASN A 516 36.21 5.88 -9.37
CA ASN A 516 37.25 5.11 -10.06
C ASN A 516 38.25 6.01 -10.80
N VAL A 517 37.79 7.13 -11.37
CA VAL A 517 38.66 8.14 -12.00
C VAL A 517 39.60 8.77 -10.97
N LEU A 518 39.09 9.19 -9.81
CA LEU A 518 39.87 9.71 -8.68
C LEU A 518 40.98 8.75 -8.25
N ILE A 519 40.68 7.45 -8.13
CA ILE A 519 41.67 6.42 -7.79
C ILE A 519 42.74 6.33 -8.87
N ASN A 520 42.36 6.24 -10.14
CA ASN A 520 43.31 6.09 -11.24
C ASN A 520 44.21 7.32 -11.40
N GLU A 521 43.66 8.53 -11.24
CA GLU A 521 44.43 9.77 -11.24
C GLU A 521 45.40 9.84 -10.07
N ARG A 522 44.95 9.48 -8.87
CA ARG A 522 45.83 9.46 -7.70
C ARG A 522 46.98 8.48 -7.88
N ILE A 523 46.73 7.30 -8.45
CA ILE A 523 47.80 6.34 -8.78
C ILE A 523 48.78 6.94 -9.79
N ARG A 524 48.30 7.65 -10.82
CA ARG A 524 49.18 8.34 -11.79
C ARG A 524 50.00 9.44 -11.13
N GLU A 525 49.43 10.20 -10.21
CA GLU A 525 50.13 11.24 -9.44
C GLU A 525 51.28 10.65 -8.61
N GLU A 526 51.05 9.54 -7.90
CA GLU A 526 52.10 8.87 -7.14
C GLU A 526 53.20 8.28 -8.05
N LEU A 527 52.83 7.74 -9.22
CA LEU A 527 53.80 7.28 -10.23
C LEU A 527 54.66 8.44 -10.77
N ARG A 528 54.05 9.61 -11.01
CA ARG A 528 54.79 10.83 -11.41
C ARG A 528 55.74 11.30 -10.31
N GLY A 529 55.35 11.11 -9.05
CA GLY A 529 56.19 11.36 -7.88
C GLY A 529 57.34 10.35 -7.69
N GLY A 530 57.52 9.38 -8.60
CA GLY A 530 58.59 8.39 -8.55
C GLY A 530 58.31 7.19 -7.63
N ALA A 531 57.08 7.04 -7.12
CA ALA A 531 56.72 5.88 -6.31
C ALA A 531 56.77 4.59 -7.15
N THR A 532 57.24 3.49 -6.54
CA THR A 532 57.21 2.19 -7.22
C THR A 532 55.76 1.80 -7.57
N PRO A 533 55.53 1.06 -8.66
CA PRO A 533 54.19 0.61 -9.07
C PRO A 533 53.30 0.06 -7.96
N GLN A 534 53.85 -0.77 -7.08
CA GLN A 534 53.10 -1.36 -5.96
C GLN A 534 52.78 -0.35 -4.86
N ALA A 535 53.71 0.57 -4.57
CA ALA A 535 53.51 1.64 -3.61
C ALA A 535 52.49 2.67 -4.12
N ALA A 536 52.55 3.02 -5.40
CA ALA A 536 51.61 3.93 -6.04
C ALA A 536 50.16 3.40 -5.99
N ILE A 537 49.95 2.10 -6.24
CA ILE A 537 48.62 1.48 -6.09
C ILE A 537 48.12 1.59 -4.64
N ALA A 538 48.94 1.22 -3.65
CA ALA A 538 48.53 1.28 -2.25
C ALA A 538 48.22 2.71 -1.79
N ALA A 539 49.13 3.65 -2.06
CA ALA A 539 48.97 5.06 -1.73
C ALA A 539 47.80 5.70 -2.48
N GLY A 540 47.56 5.32 -3.73
CA GLY A 540 46.43 5.79 -4.53
C GLY A 540 45.08 5.44 -3.90
N PHE A 541 44.87 4.18 -3.53
CA PHE A 541 43.62 3.75 -2.86
C PHE A 541 43.48 4.36 -1.46
N ASP A 542 44.56 4.44 -0.68
CA ASP A 542 44.49 4.94 0.69
C ASP A 542 44.25 6.46 0.73
N ARG A 543 44.84 7.25 -0.19
CA ARG A 543 44.61 8.70 -0.28
C ARG A 543 43.29 9.07 -0.95
N ALA A 544 42.88 8.35 -1.99
CA ALA A 544 41.62 8.64 -2.68
C ALA A 544 40.38 8.35 -1.81
N TRP A 545 40.49 7.47 -0.82
CA TRP A 545 39.38 7.09 0.08
C TRP A 545 38.73 8.29 0.76
N ALA A 546 39.51 9.22 1.31
CA ALA A 546 38.98 10.38 2.02
C ALA A 546 38.16 11.30 1.09
N THR A 547 38.69 11.58 -0.11
CA THR A 547 38.00 12.40 -1.13
C THR A 547 36.74 11.72 -1.67
N ILE A 548 36.77 10.40 -1.85
CA ILE A 548 35.61 9.62 -2.29
C ILE A 548 34.49 9.66 -1.25
N ILE A 549 34.82 9.50 0.04
CA ILE A 549 33.83 9.63 1.10
C ILE A 549 33.24 11.03 1.10
N ASP A 550 34.08 12.07 1.07
CA ASP A 550 33.63 13.46 1.17
C ASP A 550 32.64 13.84 0.06
N SER A 551 32.99 13.53 -1.19
CA SER A 551 32.12 13.76 -2.36
C SER A 551 30.81 12.98 -2.29
N ASN A 552 30.86 11.68 -1.94
CA ASN A 552 29.68 10.83 -1.88
C ASN A 552 28.78 11.12 -0.67
N VAL A 553 29.33 11.51 0.49
CA VAL A 553 28.53 11.88 1.66
C VAL A 553 27.77 13.16 1.39
N THR A 554 28.37 14.13 0.70
CA THR A 554 27.69 15.37 0.31
C THR A 554 26.48 15.09 -0.58
N THR A 555 26.62 14.23 -1.58
CA THR A 555 25.50 13.82 -2.46
C THR A 555 24.48 12.95 -1.72
N LEU A 556 24.94 12.10 -0.80
CA LEU A 556 24.08 11.27 0.04
C LEU A 556 23.14 12.11 0.92
N ILE A 557 23.62 13.23 1.49
CA ILE A 557 22.79 14.14 2.29
C ILE A 557 21.62 14.69 1.46
N VAL A 558 21.89 15.10 0.21
CA VAL A 558 20.84 15.57 -0.71
C VAL A 558 19.86 14.43 -1.03
N GLY A 559 20.36 13.23 -1.31
CA GLY A 559 19.53 12.05 -1.54
C GLY A 559 18.61 11.73 -0.36
N VAL A 560 19.13 11.76 0.87
CA VAL A 560 18.34 11.52 2.09
C VAL A 560 17.29 12.63 2.30
N ALA A 561 17.63 13.89 2.06
CA ALA A 561 16.67 14.99 2.13
C ALA A 561 15.52 14.80 1.12
N LEU A 562 15.83 14.42 -0.12
CA LEU A 562 14.82 14.10 -1.13
C LEU A 562 14.00 12.86 -0.77
N TRP A 563 14.56 11.89 -0.05
CA TRP A 563 13.82 10.70 0.40
C TRP A 563 12.83 11.03 1.53
N VAL A 564 13.22 11.90 2.47
CA VAL A 564 12.38 12.31 3.61
C VAL A 564 11.28 13.29 3.19
N PHE A 565 11.62 14.29 2.38
CA PHE A 565 10.71 15.39 2.02
C PHE A 565 10.07 15.24 0.64
N GLY A 566 10.63 14.39 -0.23
CA GLY A 566 10.07 14.14 -1.56
C GLY A 566 8.81 13.29 -1.51
N SER A 567 7.89 13.55 -2.44
CA SER A 567 6.65 12.80 -2.61
C SER A 567 6.60 12.09 -3.96
N GLY A 568 5.82 11.01 -4.03
CA GLY A 568 5.57 10.27 -5.27
C GLY A 568 6.85 9.85 -6.01
N PRO A 569 7.01 10.19 -7.31
CA PRO A 569 8.16 9.77 -8.11
C PRO A 569 9.52 10.30 -7.63
N ILE A 570 9.56 11.47 -6.99
CA ILE A 570 10.82 12.07 -6.48
C ILE A 570 11.40 11.23 -5.35
N ARG A 571 10.51 10.66 -4.52
CA ARG A 571 10.92 9.75 -3.43
C ARG A 571 11.55 8.48 -3.98
N GLY A 572 10.98 7.92 -5.05
CA GLY A 572 11.55 6.75 -5.75
C GLY A 572 12.92 7.05 -6.36
N PHE A 573 13.08 8.20 -7.02
CA PHE A 573 14.38 8.69 -7.49
C PHE A 573 15.41 8.77 -6.36
N ALA A 574 15.02 9.34 -5.22
CA ALA A 574 15.91 9.53 -4.07
C ALA A 574 16.43 8.20 -3.51
N VAL A 575 15.57 7.19 -3.36
CA VAL A 575 15.97 5.86 -2.85
C VAL A 575 16.99 5.22 -3.78
N VAL A 576 16.75 5.23 -5.09
CA VAL A 576 17.68 4.68 -6.09
C VAL A 576 19.02 5.42 -6.07
N HIS A 577 18.99 6.76 -5.98
CA HIS A 577 20.19 7.59 -5.92
C HIS A 577 21.02 7.32 -4.66
N THR A 578 20.39 7.29 -3.48
CA THR A 578 21.03 6.98 -2.20
C THR A 578 21.66 5.59 -2.21
N LEU A 579 20.93 4.57 -2.69
CA LEU A 579 21.46 3.21 -2.79
C LEU A 579 22.61 3.13 -3.80
N GLY A 580 22.51 3.82 -4.94
CA GLY A 580 23.55 3.85 -5.95
C GLY A 580 24.87 4.46 -5.48
N ILE A 581 24.80 5.48 -4.63
CA ILE A 581 25.99 6.05 -3.98
C ILE A 581 26.63 5.02 -3.04
N LEU A 582 25.83 4.35 -2.21
CA LEU A 582 26.32 3.35 -1.24
C LEU A 582 26.97 2.15 -1.94
N THR A 583 26.32 1.60 -2.97
CA THR A 583 26.87 0.49 -3.76
C THR A 583 28.10 0.90 -4.56
N SER A 584 28.15 2.16 -5.03
CA SER A 584 29.30 2.71 -5.75
C SER A 584 30.53 2.77 -4.86
N MET A 585 30.40 3.30 -3.64
CA MET A 585 31.52 3.37 -2.68
C MET A 585 32.08 1.98 -2.38
N PHE A 586 31.21 0.99 -2.17
CA PHE A 586 31.63 -0.40 -1.97
C PHE A 586 32.35 -0.96 -3.19
N SER A 587 31.79 -0.79 -4.39
CA SER A 587 32.39 -1.36 -5.60
C SER A 587 33.71 -0.69 -5.99
N ALA A 588 33.75 0.65 -6.00
CA ALA A 588 34.93 1.43 -6.40
C ALA A 588 36.12 1.21 -5.47
N VAL A 589 35.90 0.93 -4.19
CA VAL A 589 37.00 0.79 -3.23
C VAL A 589 37.28 -0.66 -2.88
N PHE A 590 36.25 -1.46 -2.61
CA PHE A 590 36.45 -2.84 -2.16
C PHE A 590 36.65 -3.81 -3.33
N VAL A 591 35.81 -3.72 -4.37
CA VAL A 591 35.89 -4.61 -5.54
C VAL A 591 37.06 -4.21 -6.44
N SER A 592 37.17 -2.93 -6.81
CA SER A 592 38.27 -2.44 -7.66
C SER A 592 39.65 -2.75 -7.07
N ARG A 593 39.87 -2.48 -5.77
CA ARG A 593 41.13 -2.81 -5.07
C ARG A 593 41.40 -4.32 -5.05
N GLY A 594 40.35 -5.14 -4.89
CA GLY A 594 40.46 -6.59 -4.94
C GLY A 594 40.94 -7.09 -6.31
N VAL A 595 40.34 -6.59 -7.39
CA VAL A 595 40.68 -6.96 -8.77
C VAL A 595 42.09 -6.50 -9.15
N VAL A 596 42.44 -5.24 -8.83
CA VAL A 596 43.79 -4.70 -9.06
C VAL A 596 44.84 -5.53 -8.33
N ASN A 597 44.62 -5.87 -7.06
CA ASN A 597 45.55 -6.70 -6.28
C ASN A 597 45.61 -8.15 -6.77
N LEU A 598 44.54 -8.69 -7.34
CA LEU A 598 44.53 -10.04 -7.90
C LEU A 598 45.46 -10.11 -9.11
N TRP A 599 45.42 -9.08 -9.97
CA TRP A 599 46.22 -9.01 -11.19
C TRP A 599 47.68 -8.60 -10.93
N TYR A 600 47.89 -7.52 -10.17
CA TYR A 600 49.21 -6.93 -9.96
C TYR A 600 49.88 -7.30 -8.64
N GLY A 601 49.12 -7.63 -7.59
CA GLY A 601 49.68 -7.89 -6.25
C GLY A 601 50.54 -9.16 -6.15
N ARG A 602 50.48 -10.08 -7.12
CA ARG A 602 51.28 -11.32 -7.16
C ARG A 602 52.65 -11.17 -7.85
N LYS A 603 52.91 -10.06 -8.55
CA LYS A 603 54.13 -9.83 -9.34
C LYS A 603 55.19 -9.09 -8.50
N LYS A 604 56.22 -9.82 -8.03
CA LYS A 604 57.30 -9.32 -7.14
C LYS A 604 58.20 -8.21 -7.72
N LYS A 605 58.27 -8.06 -9.05
CA LYS A 605 59.11 -7.07 -9.74
C LYS A 605 58.33 -6.33 -10.82
N LEU A 606 57.27 -5.62 -10.43
CA LEU A 606 56.52 -4.80 -11.37
C LEU A 606 57.36 -3.58 -11.78
N GLN A 607 57.74 -3.50 -13.06
CA GLN A 607 58.49 -2.36 -13.61
C GLN A 607 57.58 -1.27 -14.17
N SER A 608 56.42 -1.65 -14.71
CA SER A 608 55.45 -0.71 -15.30
C SER A 608 54.01 -1.18 -15.07
N ILE A 609 53.08 -0.23 -15.07
CA ILE A 609 51.64 -0.51 -15.05
C ILE A 609 50.98 0.20 -16.22
N ALA A 610 50.05 -0.48 -16.90
CA ALA A 610 49.30 0.10 -18.00
C ALA A 610 48.14 0.97 -17.48
N ILE A 611 48.40 2.23 -17.14
CA ILE A 611 47.39 3.20 -16.64
C ILE A 611 47.22 4.41 -17.58
N GLY A 612 47.52 4.23 -18.87
CA GLY A 612 47.56 5.34 -19.84
C GLY A 612 48.82 6.20 -19.71
N THR A 613 48.79 7.42 -20.26
CA THR A 613 49.95 8.33 -20.26
C THR A 613 50.20 8.93 -18.88
N VAL A 614 51.40 8.69 -18.36
CA VAL A 614 51.89 9.29 -17.11
C VAL A 614 52.75 10.49 -17.50
N TRP A 615 52.15 11.67 -17.60
CA TRP A 615 52.88 12.90 -17.95
C TRP A 615 53.86 13.30 -16.84
N VAL A 616 55.14 13.40 -17.15
CA VAL A 616 56.18 13.87 -16.22
C VAL A 616 56.63 15.26 -16.70
N PRO A 617 56.52 16.32 -15.87
CA PRO A 617 57.03 17.63 -16.25
C PRO A 617 58.53 17.54 -16.57
N GLY A 618 58.92 17.89 -17.80
CA GLY A 618 60.33 17.99 -18.21
C GLY A 618 60.92 16.77 -18.94
N GLN A 619 60.18 15.67 -19.12
CA GLN A 619 60.56 14.63 -20.08
C GLN A 619 59.80 14.85 -21.40
N LYS A 620 60.55 15.19 -22.46
CA LYS A 620 60.05 15.29 -23.84
C LYS A 620 59.77 13.92 -24.44
#